data_AF-A0A8J4R2K4-F1
#
_entry.id   AF-A0A8J4R2K4-F1
#
_cell.length_a   1.000
_cell.length_b   1.000
_cell.length_c   1.000
_cell.angle_alpha   90.00
_cell.angle_beta   90.00
_cell.angle_gamma   90.00
#
_symmetry.space_group_name_H-M   'P 1'
#
loop_
_entity.id
_entity.type
_entity.pdbx_description
1 polymer ?
#
loop_
_entity_poly.entity_id
_entity_poly.type
_entity_poly.pdbx_seq_one_letter_code
_entity_poly.pdbx_strand_id
1 'polypeptide(L)'
;MGEKGSKCPVFLFFSVNASGQFCGVAEMIGRVDFNKNMDFWQQDKWNGYFPVKWHIIKDVPNPHLRHIILENNDNKPVTNSRDTQEVRVPQGLEMLNIFKNHVSKTSILDDFDFYESREKVMQEKRTRQSIPPFNLQQKIDELNTGFKSIDLSAVKSIEQPEVGDKVKK
;
A
#
# COMPACT_ATOMS: atom_id res chain seq x y z
N MET A 1 -14.45 -16.16 -39.98
CA MET A 1 -14.43 -14.90 -39.21
C MET A 1 -15.05 -15.18 -37.86
N GLY A 2 -14.25 -15.35 -36.81
CA GLY A 2 -14.78 -15.52 -35.46
C GLY A 2 -15.36 -14.20 -34.99
N GLU A 3 -16.61 -14.21 -34.54
CA GLU A 3 -17.24 -13.05 -33.90
C GLU A 3 -16.38 -12.64 -32.70
N LYS A 4 -15.78 -11.45 -32.77
CA LYS A 4 -15.17 -10.82 -31.60
C LYS A 4 -16.32 -10.51 -30.65
N GLY A 5 -16.56 -11.39 -29.68
CA GLY A 5 -17.52 -11.14 -28.60
C GLY A 5 -17.28 -9.74 -28.05
N SER A 6 -18.34 -8.93 -28.03
CA SER A 6 -18.29 -7.55 -27.56
C SER A 6 -17.72 -7.54 -26.14
N LYS A 7 -16.53 -6.97 -25.97
CA LYS A 7 -15.95 -6.75 -24.64
C LYS A 7 -16.84 -5.72 -23.93
N CYS A 8 -17.44 -6.11 -22.82
CA CYS A 8 -18.11 -5.19 -21.90
C CYS A 8 -17.10 -4.83 -20.80
N PRO A 9 -16.35 -3.71 -20.91
CA PRO A 9 -15.39 -3.33 -19.89
C PRO A 9 -16.13 -2.89 -18.62
N VAL A 10 -15.58 -3.26 -17.47
CA VAL A 10 -16.09 -2.82 -16.17
C VAL A 10 -15.14 -1.78 -15.60
N PHE A 11 -15.65 -0.55 -15.45
CA PHE A 11 -14.93 0.54 -14.82
C PHE A 11 -15.34 0.68 -13.35
N LEU A 12 -14.37 1.01 -12.51
CA LEU A 12 -14.49 1.18 -11.09
C LEU A 12 -14.08 2.60 -10.73
N PHE A 13 -14.97 3.36 -10.11
CA PHE A 13 -14.68 4.68 -9.56
C PHE A 13 -14.33 4.55 -8.09
N PHE A 14 -13.09 4.87 -7.72
CA PHE A 14 -12.61 4.74 -6.35
C PHE A 14 -12.89 6.01 -5.56
N SER A 15 -13.42 5.83 -4.35
CA SER A 15 -13.60 6.89 -3.35
C SER A 15 -13.32 6.31 -1.96
N VAL A 16 -12.61 7.07 -1.13
CA VAL A 16 -12.35 6.70 0.26
C VAL A 16 -13.46 7.27 1.14
N ASN A 17 -14.01 6.45 2.03
CA ASN A 17 -15.07 6.88 2.95
C ASN A 17 -14.67 8.16 3.70
N ALA A 18 -15.60 9.11 3.77
CA ALA A 18 -15.42 10.42 4.42
C ALA A 18 -14.32 11.33 3.83
N SER A 19 -13.70 11.00 2.70
CA SER A 19 -12.73 11.87 2.02
C SER A 19 -13.36 13.09 1.34
N GLY A 20 -14.65 13.03 1.01
CA GLY A 20 -15.34 14.09 0.27
C GLY A 20 -14.97 14.16 -1.22
N GLN A 21 -14.29 13.16 -1.77
CA GLN A 21 -13.84 13.12 -3.16
C GLN A 21 -13.81 11.68 -3.72
N PHE A 22 -13.76 11.57 -5.05
CA PHE A 22 -13.28 10.36 -5.71
C PHE A 22 -11.80 10.53 -6.09
N CYS A 23 -11.00 9.46 -6.01
CA CYS A 23 -9.54 9.50 -6.17
C CYS A 23 -9.02 8.83 -7.45
N GLY A 24 -9.87 8.15 -8.22
CA GLY A 24 -9.44 7.60 -9.50
C GLY A 24 -10.43 6.66 -10.17
N VAL A 25 -10.01 6.17 -11.33
CA VAL A 25 -10.76 5.24 -12.19
C VAL A 25 -9.85 4.08 -12.59
N ALA A 26 -10.33 2.86 -12.41
CA ALA A 26 -9.65 1.66 -12.88
C ALA A 26 -10.60 0.76 -13.68
N GLU A 27 -10.03 -0.13 -14.48
CA GLU A 27 -10.76 -1.17 -15.21
C GLU A 27 -10.51 -2.53 -14.56
N MET A 28 -11.55 -3.32 -14.35
CA MET A 28 -11.42 -4.72 -13.97
C MET A 28 -10.94 -5.52 -15.20
N ILE A 29 -9.72 -6.08 -15.13
CA ILE A 29 -9.07 -6.74 -16.28
C ILE A 29 -9.05 -8.28 -16.17
N GLY A 30 -9.68 -8.83 -15.14
CA GLY A 30 -9.78 -10.28 -14.92
C GLY A 30 -10.90 -10.61 -13.96
N ARG A 31 -11.24 -11.91 -13.85
CA ARG A 31 -12.27 -12.40 -12.92
C ARG A 31 -11.76 -12.41 -11.48
N VAL A 32 -12.69 -12.51 -10.53
CA VAL A 32 -12.37 -12.73 -9.12
C VAL A 32 -11.88 -14.15 -8.91
N ASP A 33 -10.74 -14.28 -8.23
CA ASP A 33 -10.19 -15.52 -7.70
C ASP A 33 -10.34 -15.52 -6.18
N PHE A 34 -11.27 -16.30 -5.66
CA PHE A 34 -11.52 -16.42 -4.22
C PHE A 34 -10.52 -17.32 -3.49
N ASN A 35 -9.69 -18.07 -4.21
CA ASN A 35 -8.67 -18.93 -3.62
C ASN A 35 -7.37 -18.18 -3.33
N LYS A 36 -7.28 -16.92 -3.76
CA LYS A 36 -6.11 -16.08 -3.60
C LYS A 36 -6.43 -14.85 -2.75
N ASN A 37 -5.99 -14.88 -1.50
CA ASN A 37 -6.04 -13.72 -0.61
C ASN A 37 -4.76 -12.90 -0.73
N MET A 38 -4.87 -11.59 -0.50
CA MET A 38 -3.72 -10.68 -0.47
C MET A 38 -3.40 -10.28 0.97
N ASP A 39 -2.12 -10.26 1.32
CA ASP A 39 -1.59 -10.01 2.68
C ASP A 39 -1.20 -8.55 2.93
N PHE A 40 -1.27 -7.70 1.91
CA PHE A 40 -0.99 -6.27 2.00
C PHE A 40 -2.14 -5.43 2.57
N TRP A 41 -3.30 -6.02 2.85
CA TRP A 41 -4.40 -5.28 3.45
C TRP A 41 -4.14 -4.97 4.92
N GLN A 42 -4.65 -3.83 5.40
CA GLN A 42 -4.53 -3.47 6.82
C GLN A 42 -5.35 -4.37 7.75
N GLN A 43 -6.42 -4.99 7.23
CA GLN A 43 -7.31 -5.90 7.97
C GLN A 43 -7.48 -7.19 7.17
N ASP A 44 -7.43 -8.32 7.87
CA ASP A 44 -7.55 -9.66 7.27
C ASP A 44 -9.01 -10.08 7.04
N LYS A 45 -9.83 -9.14 6.52
CA LYS A 45 -11.26 -9.37 6.26
C LYS A 45 -11.59 -9.56 4.78
N TRP A 46 -10.66 -9.23 3.90
CA TRP A 46 -10.88 -9.23 2.46
C TRP A 46 -10.44 -10.57 1.87
N ASN A 47 -11.39 -11.28 1.27
CA ASN A 47 -11.17 -12.58 0.65
C ASN A 47 -11.21 -12.45 -0.87
N GLY A 48 -10.28 -13.14 -1.52
CA GLY A 48 -10.12 -13.15 -2.95
C GLY A 48 -9.39 -11.93 -3.52
N TYR A 49 -9.20 -11.97 -4.83
CA TYR A 49 -8.46 -10.98 -5.60
C TYR A 49 -8.99 -10.90 -7.03
N PHE A 50 -8.96 -9.71 -7.62
CA PHE A 50 -9.07 -9.55 -9.07
C PHE A 50 -8.11 -8.45 -9.55
N PRO A 51 -7.51 -8.61 -10.74
CA PRO A 51 -6.60 -7.62 -11.27
C PRO A 51 -7.36 -6.40 -11.81
N VAL A 52 -6.81 -5.22 -11.56
CA VAL A 52 -7.30 -3.95 -12.12
C VAL A 52 -6.19 -3.22 -12.85
N LYS A 53 -6.57 -2.40 -13.83
CA LYS A 53 -5.70 -1.43 -14.50
C LYS A 53 -6.16 -0.02 -14.16
N TRP A 54 -5.33 0.75 -13.48
CA TRP A 54 -5.59 2.17 -13.25
C TRP A 54 -5.48 2.95 -14.57
N HIS A 55 -6.50 3.75 -14.87
CA HIS A 55 -6.52 4.63 -16.05
C HIS A 55 -6.36 6.10 -15.66
N ILE A 56 -6.94 6.51 -14.53
CA ILE A 56 -6.87 7.87 -14.02
C ILE A 56 -6.62 7.80 -12.51
N ILE A 57 -5.59 8.48 -12.04
CA ILE A 57 -5.27 8.61 -10.61
C ILE A 57 -5.19 10.11 -10.31
N LYS A 58 -6.27 10.68 -9.76
CA LYS A 58 -6.36 12.08 -9.32
C LYS A 58 -7.62 12.33 -8.51
N ASP A 59 -7.57 13.35 -7.68
CA ASP A 59 -8.71 13.72 -6.84
C ASP A 59 -9.72 14.57 -7.60
N VAL A 60 -11.00 14.22 -7.46
CA VAL A 60 -12.16 14.98 -7.96
C VAL A 60 -13.13 15.22 -6.80
N PRO A 61 -13.25 16.47 -6.31
CA PRO A 61 -14.13 16.78 -5.18
C PRO A 61 -15.61 16.49 -5.47
N ASN A 62 -16.33 15.95 -4.48
CA ASN A 62 -17.75 15.61 -4.57
C ASN A 62 -18.66 16.73 -5.11
N PRO A 63 -18.41 18.04 -4.84
CA PRO A 63 -19.21 19.11 -5.43
C PRO A 63 -19.32 19.08 -6.96
N HIS A 64 -18.33 18.52 -7.66
CA HIS A 64 -18.34 18.37 -9.11
C HIS A 64 -19.18 17.19 -9.60
N LEU A 65 -19.53 16.23 -8.73
CA LEU A 65 -20.21 14.98 -9.09
C LEU A 65 -21.61 14.88 -8.49
N ARG A 66 -21.91 15.62 -7.41
CA ARG A 66 -23.17 15.53 -6.65
C ARG A 66 -24.46 15.80 -7.44
N HIS A 67 -24.35 16.40 -8.63
CA HIS A 67 -25.50 16.66 -9.50
C HIS A 67 -25.92 15.42 -10.30
N ILE A 68 -25.06 14.40 -10.36
CA ILE A 68 -25.36 13.13 -11.01
C ILE A 68 -26.22 12.31 -10.06
N ILE A 69 -27.49 12.14 -10.42
CA ILE A 69 -28.49 11.43 -9.63
C ILE A 69 -28.63 10.00 -10.14
N LEU A 70 -28.68 9.05 -9.20
CA LEU A 70 -28.82 7.62 -9.48
C LEU A 70 -30.25 7.16 -9.19
N GLU A 71 -31.03 6.92 -10.24
CA GLU A 71 -32.40 6.40 -10.14
C GLU A 71 -32.46 5.03 -9.45
N ASN A 72 -31.44 4.20 -9.64
CA ASN A 72 -31.29 2.89 -9.02
C ASN A 72 -30.73 2.94 -7.58
N ASN A 73 -30.67 4.11 -6.97
CA ASN A 73 -30.22 4.33 -5.59
C ASN A 73 -31.07 5.40 -4.90
N ASP A 74 -32.39 5.23 -4.88
CA ASP A 74 -33.36 6.15 -4.25
C ASP A 74 -33.24 7.61 -4.72
N ASN A 75 -32.80 7.84 -5.96
CA ASN A 75 -32.51 9.18 -6.49
C ASN A 75 -31.49 9.97 -5.64
N LYS A 76 -30.58 9.26 -4.97
CA LYS A 76 -29.48 9.89 -4.24
C LYS A 76 -28.38 10.31 -5.22
N PRO A 77 -27.59 11.34 -4.87
CA PRO A 77 -26.37 11.68 -5.60
C PRO A 77 -25.40 10.50 -5.68
N VAL A 78 -24.64 10.41 -6.78
CA VAL A 78 -23.60 9.39 -6.94
C VAL A 78 -22.55 9.43 -5.82
N THR A 79 -22.33 10.59 -5.21
CA THR A 79 -21.42 10.78 -4.06
C THR A 79 -21.89 10.10 -2.78
N ASN A 80 -23.14 9.62 -2.74
CA ASN A 80 -23.74 8.93 -1.60
C ASN A 80 -23.86 7.42 -1.84
N SER A 81 -23.22 6.92 -2.90
CA SER A 81 -23.15 5.51 -3.23
C SER A 81 -22.47 4.71 -2.14
N ARG A 82 -22.96 3.49 -1.90
CA ARG A 82 -22.23 2.49 -1.12
C ARG A 82 -21.22 1.76 -2.00
N ASP A 83 -20.33 1.01 -1.36
CA ASP A 83 -19.39 0.16 -2.07
C ASP A 83 -20.13 -0.75 -3.06
N THR A 84 -19.56 -0.90 -4.27
CA THR A 84 -20.12 -1.66 -5.41
C THR A 84 -21.46 -1.16 -5.99
N GLN A 85 -21.93 0.05 -5.64
CA GLN A 85 -23.12 0.64 -6.28
C GLN A 85 -22.95 0.73 -7.81
N GLU A 86 -23.89 0.13 -8.54
CA GLU A 86 -23.90 0.21 -9.99
C GLU A 86 -24.29 1.62 -10.46
N VAL A 87 -23.48 2.18 -11.37
CA VAL A 87 -23.77 3.43 -12.08
C VAL A 87 -24.10 3.07 -13.53
N ARG A 88 -25.30 3.41 -13.99
CA ARG A 88 -25.72 3.15 -15.37
C ARG A 88 -24.85 3.93 -16.36
N VAL A 89 -24.80 3.44 -17.60
CA VAL A 89 -23.92 3.97 -18.66
C VAL A 89 -24.01 5.49 -18.85
N PRO A 90 -25.20 6.14 -18.91
CA PRO A 90 -25.26 7.59 -19.10
C PRO A 90 -24.54 8.38 -17.99
N GLN A 91 -24.83 8.06 -16.73
CA GLN A 91 -24.19 8.66 -15.56
C GLN A 91 -22.70 8.32 -15.49
N GLY A 92 -22.32 7.08 -15.83
CA GLY A 92 -20.93 6.65 -15.84
C GLY A 92 -20.08 7.40 -16.88
N LEU A 93 -20.64 7.66 -18.07
CA LEU A 93 -19.98 8.47 -19.11
C LEU A 93 -19.81 9.92 -18.66
N GLU A 94 -20.80 10.49 -17.98
CA GLU A 94 -20.71 11.84 -17.41
C GLU A 94 -19.62 11.92 -16.34
N MET A 95 -19.57 10.95 -15.42
CA MET A 95 -18.49 10.84 -14.44
C MET A 95 -17.12 10.75 -15.13
N LEU A 96 -16.95 9.89 -16.15
CA LEU A 96 -15.70 9.79 -16.91
C LEU A 96 -15.31 11.11 -17.56
N ASN A 97 -16.27 11.85 -18.12
CA ASN A 97 -16.01 13.14 -18.73
C ASN A 97 -15.56 14.19 -17.70
N ILE A 98 -16.19 14.22 -16.52
CA ILE A 98 -15.77 15.07 -15.40
C ILE A 98 -14.36 14.70 -14.96
N PHE A 99 -14.09 13.41 -14.76
CA PHE A 99 -12.75 12.91 -14.46
C PHE A 99 -11.75 13.35 -15.52
N LYS A 100 -12.02 13.17 -16.80
CA LYS A 100 -11.10 13.57 -17.88
C LYS A 100 -10.77 15.07 -17.83
N ASN A 101 -11.79 15.92 -17.67
CA ASN A 101 -11.64 17.37 -17.82
C ASN A 101 -11.26 18.11 -16.53
N HIS A 102 -11.43 17.49 -15.35
CA HIS A 102 -11.08 18.12 -14.08
C HIS A 102 -9.56 18.30 -13.96
N VAL A 103 -9.10 19.54 -13.78
CA VAL A 103 -7.70 19.84 -13.47
C VAL A 103 -7.52 19.66 -11.97
N SER A 104 -7.00 18.50 -11.57
CA SER A 104 -6.71 18.23 -10.17
C SER A 104 -5.39 18.84 -9.75
N LYS A 105 -5.30 19.23 -8.48
CA LYS A 105 -4.07 19.73 -7.85
C LYS A 105 -3.41 18.69 -6.95
N THR A 106 -4.11 17.58 -6.68
CA THR A 106 -3.68 16.56 -5.71
C THR A 106 -4.04 15.16 -6.20
N SER A 107 -3.25 14.18 -5.76
CA SER A 107 -3.54 12.77 -5.91
C SER A 107 -2.85 11.97 -4.82
N ILE A 108 -3.26 10.71 -4.64
CA ILE A 108 -2.57 9.77 -3.76
C ILE A 108 -1.08 9.58 -4.10
N LEU A 109 -0.67 9.89 -5.34
CA LEU A 109 0.73 9.77 -5.76
C LEU A 109 1.61 10.85 -5.13
N ASP A 110 1.05 11.99 -4.71
CA ASP A 110 1.81 13.05 -4.04
C ASP A 110 2.30 12.59 -2.66
N ASP A 111 1.60 11.63 -2.05
CA ASP A 111 1.91 11.05 -0.74
C ASP A 111 2.59 9.67 -0.85
N PHE A 112 3.11 9.30 -2.02
CA PHE A 112 3.63 7.94 -2.26
C PHE A 112 4.74 7.54 -1.28
N ASP A 113 5.71 8.43 -1.03
CA ASP A 113 6.83 8.18 -0.11
C ASP A 113 6.36 8.00 1.34
N PHE A 114 5.29 8.71 1.73
CA PHE A 114 4.67 8.55 3.04
C PHE A 114 4.09 7.14 3.20
N TYR A 115 3.34 6.64 2.20
CA TYR A 115 2.77 5.30 2.25
C TYR A 115 3.85 4.21 2.19
N GLU A 116 4.89 4.38 1.38
CA GLU A 116 6.01 3.44 1.31
C GLU A 116 6.72 3.32 2.67
N SER A 117 6.99 4.45 3.31
CA SER A 117 7.62 4.49 4.64
C SER A 117 6.76 3.83 5.70
N ARG A 118 5.44 4.06 5.67
CA ARG A 118 4.50 3.44 6.62
C ARG A 118 4.39 1.94 6.44
N GLU A 119 4.38 1.45 5.21
CA GLU A 119 4.32 0.02 4.91
C GLU A 119 5.55 -0.70 5.46
N LYS A 120 6.76 -0.16 5.26
CA LYS A 120 8.02 -0.70 5.83
C LYS A 120 7.92 -0.86 7.35
N VAL A 121 7.46 0.17 8.05
CA VAL A 121 7.28 0.13 9.51
C VAL A 121 6.24 -0.93 9.95
N MET A 122 5.16 -1.10 9.19
CA MET A 122 4.12 -2.10 9.49
C MET A 122 4.63 -3.53 9.27
N GLN A 123 5.39 -3.77 8.20
CA GLN A 123 5.99 -5.07 7.92
C GLN A 123 7.00 -5.48 9.00
N GLU A 124 7.88 -4.56 9.42
CA GLU A 124 8.81 -4.83 10.52
C GLU A 124 8.10 -5.26 11.81
N LYS A 125 6.98 -4.62 12.15
CA LYS A 125 6.18 -4.98 13.33
C LYS A 125 5.56 -6.38 13.19
N ARG A 126 5.03 -6.72 12.00
CA ARG A 126 4.50 -8.06 11.72
C ARG A 126 5.59 -9.13 11.88
N THR A 127 6.78 -8.90 11.33
CA THR A 127 7.93 -9.83 11.45
C THR A 127 8.43 -9.97 12.88
N ARG A 128 8.41 -8.91 13.69
CA ARG A 128 8.81 -8.99 15.11
C ARG A 128 7.79 -9.73 15.97
N GLN A 129 6.50 -9.58 15.69
CA GLN A 129 5.42 -10.27 16.40
C GLN A 129 5.31 -11.75 16.04
N SER A 130 5.75 -12.16 14.85
CA SER A 130 5.78 -13.57 14.44
C SER A 130 6.94 -14.37 15.03
N ILE A 131 7.83 -13.77 15.83
CA ILE A 131 8.88 -14.49 16.57
C ILE A 131 8.29 -14.92 17.92
N PRO A 132 8.08 -16.23 18.18
CA PRO A 132 7.64 -16.70 19.49
C PRO A 132 8.67 -16.32 20.56
N PRO A 133 8.28 -15.99 21.80
CA PRO A 133 9.21 -15.64 22.87
C PRO A 133 10.32 -16.69 23.10
N PHE A 134 10.06 -17.94 22.73
CA PHE A 134 11.05 -19.03 22.78
C PHE A 134 12.28 -18.80 21.88
N ASN A 135 12.12 -18.17 20.71
CA ASN A 135 13.21 -17.92 19.77
C ASN A 135 14.09 -16.72 20.17
N LEU A 136 13.59 -15.79 20.99
CA LEU A 136 14.41 -14.69 21.50
C LEU A 136 15.43 -15.19 22.53
N GLN A 137 15.03 -16.08 23.43
CA GLN A 137 15.95 -16.67 24.41
C GLN A 137 17.04 -17.49 23.71
N GLN A 138 16.67 -18.31 22.72
CA GLN A 138 17.65 -19.10 21.96
C GLN A 138 18.63 -18.22 21.16
N LYS A 139 18.15 -17.13 20.55
CA LYS A 139 19.02 -16.17 19.85
C LYS A 139 19.94 -15.40 20.80
N ILE A 140 19.44 -15.04 21.98
CA ILE A 140 20.23 -14.40 23.05
C ILE A 140 21.29 -15.39 23.56
N ASP A 141 20.94 -16.65 23.76
CA ASP A 141 21.86 -17.69 24.22
C ASP A 141 22.92 -18.00 23.15
N GLU A 142 22.57 -18.06 21.86
CA GLU A 142 23.52 -18.20 20.75
C GLU A 142 24.49 -17.02 20.65
N LEU A 143 23.99 -15.78 20.76
CA LEU A 143 24.83 -14.57 20.81
C LEU A 143 25.77 -14.60 22.02
N ASN A 144 25.26 -14.94 23.21
CA ASN A 144 26.05 -15.05 24.43
C ASN A 144 27.10 -16.17 24.36
N THR A 145 26.82 -17.28 23.67
CA THR A 145 27.77 -18.36 23.45
C THR A 145 28.86 -17.94 22.47
N GLY A 146 28.50 -17.19 21.43
CA GLY A 146 29.44 -16.54 20.51
C GLY A 146 30.39 -15.58 21.23
N PHE A 147 29.88 -14.70 22.10
CA PHE A 147 30.71 -13.78 22.89
C PHE A 147 31.63 -14.48 23.90
N LYS A 148 31.20 -15.60 24.50
CA LYS A 148 32.04 -16.41 25.41
C LYS A 148 33.17 -17.16 24.69
N SER A 149 33.01 -17.43 23.39
CA SER A 149 34.02 -18.12 22.57
C SER A 149 35.12 -17.21 22.01
N ILE A 150 34.98 -15.89 22.17
CA ILE A 150 36.00 -14.93 21.75
C ILE A 150 37.13 -14.96 22.78
N ASP A 151 38.26 -15.56 22.39
CA ASP A 151 39.47 -15.56 23.19
C ASP A 151 40.17 -14.19 23.12
N LEU A 152 40.08 -13.44 24.23
CA LEU A 152 40.73 -12.15 24.43
C LEU A 152 42.27 -12.26 24.56
N SER A 153 42.84 -13.46 24.54
CA SER A 153 44.29 -13.67 24.56
C SER A 153 44.98 -13.14 23.30
N ALA A 154 44.27 -13.04 22.17
CA ALA A 154 44.81 -12.56 20.90
C ALA A 154 45.04 -11.04 20.83
N VAL A 155 44.59 -10.26 21.83
CA VAL A 155 44.75 -8.79 21.85
C VAL A 155 45.96 -8.34 22.70
N LYS A 156 46.80 -9.27 23.19
CA LYS A 156 47.97 -8.94 24.03
C LYS A 156 49.29 -8.72 23.30
N SER A 157 49.28 -8.52 21.98
CA SER A 157 50.49 -8.20 21.23
C SER A 157 50.35 -6.89 20.46
N ILE A 158 50.18 -5.80 21.20
CA ILE A 158 50.63 -4.48 20.73
C ILE A 158 51.69 -4.05 21.74
N GLU A 159 52.96 -4.13 21.30
CA GLU A 159 54.12 -3.66 22.05
C GLU A 159 53.92 -2.22 22.52
N GLN A 160 54.29 -1.96 23.76
CA GLN A 160 54.46 -0.61 24.29
C GLN A 160 55.54 0.11 23.47
N PRO A 161 55.34 1.38 23.05
CA PRO A 161 56.45 2.15 22.52
C PRO A 161 57.43 2.45 23.66
N GLU A 162 58.70 2.05 23.48
CA GLU A 162 59.79 2.39 24.39
C GLU A 162 59.92 3.92 24.53
N VAL A 163 59.82 4.41 25.76
CA VAL A 163 60.28 5.76 26.13
C VAL A 163 61.81 5.71 26.20
N GLY A 164 62.45 6.12 25.10
CA GLY A 164 63.88 6.37 25.07
C GLY A 164 64.21 7.70 25.75
N ASP A 165 64.62 7.63 27.01
CA ASP A 165 65.37 8.69 27.68
C ASP A 165 66.69 8.93 26.91
N LYS A 166 66.85 10.13 26.33
CA LYS A 166 68.16 10.70 26.04
C LYS A 166 68.24 12.13 26.53
N VAL A 167 68.75 12.26 27.76
CA VAL A 167 69.38 13.48 28.26
C VAL A 167 70.90 13.40 28.00
N LYS A 168 71.49 14.58 27.79
CA LYS A 168 72.92 14.96 27.62
C LYS A 168 73.31 15.12 26.14
N LYS A 169 73.75 16.29 25.67
CA LYS A 169 74.51 17.36 26.31
C LYS A 169 74.28 18.69 25.57
#